data_AF-A0A1H9Q240-F1
#
_entry.id   AF-A0A1H9Q240-F1
#
_cell.length_a   1.000
_cell.length_b   1.000
_cell.length_c   1.000
_cell.angle_alpha   90.00
_cell.angle_beta   90.00
_cell.angle_gamma   90.00
#
_symmetry.space_group_name_H-M   'P 1'
#
loop_
_entity.id
_entity.type
_entity.pdbx_description
1 polymer ?
#
loop_
_entity_poly.entity_id
_entity_poly.type
_entity_poly.pdbx_seq_one_letter_code
_entity_poly.pdbx_strand_id
1 'polypeptide(L)'
;MMQNYCQSCGMPLTDAALLGTEKEGHKNQDYCTYCYEEGSFKQPDLTVEAMINICVPHLKEDGMPENEARHMLTSFLPNLKRWRKQEWSEPKIIKREEFQIIGISTETSNANEMTAQAKIPQLWHDFYEQNIVDQLSKLDNQSVYGLYSDYETDVNGNYSITLGVEASLNTAHSDLVIKTIPAAKYLVFTSQKGKMPEIVIQTWQEIWAWFANSEVERTYTGDFELYDERCANPQEAQVEVYIAIK
;
A
#
# COMPACT_ATOMS: atom_id res chain seq x y z
N MET A 1 -8.23 -23.19 4.35
CA MET A 1 -7.34 -23.19 5.54
C MET A 1 -6.50 -21.94 5.43
N MET A 2 -6.57 -21.03 6.41
CA MET A 2 -5.72 -19.82 6.46
C MET A 2 -4.25 -20.25 6.33
N GLN A 3 -3.60 -19.88 5.24
CA GLN A 3 -2.15 -19.99 5.11
C GLN A 3 -1.54 -18.81 5.88
N ASN A 4 -1.29 -19.02 7.17
CA ASN A 4 -0.53 -18.06 7.96
C ASN A 4 0.96 -18.27 7.65
N TYR A 5 1.72 -17.17 7.59
CA TYR A 5 3.17 -17.20 7.43
C TYR A 5 3.85 -16.75 8.71
N CYS A 6 5.01 -17.34 9.02
CA CYS A 6 5.85 -16.92 10.13
C CYS A 6 6.26 -15.46 9.96
N GLN A 7 5.85 -14.60 10.88
CA GLN A 7 6.09 -13.17 10.93
C GLN A 7 7.55 -12.80 11.31
N SER A 8 8.46 -13.76 11.17
CA SER A 8 9.92 -13.60 11.29
C SER A 8 10.69 -14.12 10.07
N CYS A 9 10.31 -15.24 9.46
CA CYS A 9 11.10 -15.81 8.35
C CYS A 9 10.28 -16.02 7.07
N GLY A 10 8.99 -15.71 7.08
CA GLY A 10 8.11 -15.92 5.94
C GLY A 10 7.71 -17.38 5.69
N MET A 11 8.15 -18.33 6.52
CA MET A 11 7.85 -19.75 6.33
C MET A 11 6.33 -20.02 6.49
N PRO A 12 5.68 -20.74 5.57
CA PRO A 12 4.29 -21.15 5.72
C PRO A 12 4.05 -21.98 6.98
N LEU A 13 3.03 -21.63 7.76
CA LEU A 13 2.60 -22.30 8.99
C LEU A 13 1.40 -23.22 8.67
N THR A 14 1.65 -24.25 7.88
CA THR A 14 0.62 -25.18 7.39
C THR A 14 0.23 -26.27 8.40
N ASP A 15 1.02 -26.44 9.47
CA ASP A 15 0.81 -27.44 10.52
C ASP A 15 1.06 -26.82 11.91
N ALA A 16 0.24 -27.19 12.89
CA ALA A 16 0.40 -26.78 14.29
C ALA A 16 1.77 -27.19 14.88
N ALA A 17 2.40 -28.24 14.36
CA ALA A 17 3.75 -28.66 14.73
C ALA A 17 4.81 -27.59 14.39
N LEU A 18 4.58 -26.80 13.34
CA LEU A 18 5.48 -25.73 12.91
C LEU A 18 5.35 -24.47 13.76
N LEU A 19 4.29 -24.34 14.57
CA LEU A 19 4.06 -23.18 15.42
C LEU A 19 5.04 -23.15 16.60
N GLY A 20 5.59 -21.98 16.86
CA GLY A 20 6.41 -21.67 18.03
C GLY A 20 5.62 -21.76 19.32
N THR A 21 6.28 -21.54 20.45
CA THR A 21 5.66 -21.64 21.78
C THR A 21 5.84 -20.40 22.63
N GLU A 22 4.79 -20.06 23.37
CA GLU A 22 4.84 -19.10 24.46
C GLU A 22 5.55 -19.69 25.68
N LYS A 23 5.90 -18.85 26.67
CA LYS A 23 6.54 -19.27 27.92
C LYS A 23 5.73 -20.35 28.68
N GLU A 24 4.41 -20.34 28.51
CA GLU A 24 3.47 -21.27 29.14
C GLU A 24 3.26 -22.56 28.32
N GLY A 25 3.95 -22.70 27.19
CA GLY A 25 3.87 -23.86 26.30
C GLY A 25 2.74 -23.79 25.25
N HIS A 26 1.89 -22.77 25.29
CA HIS A 26 0.86 -22.53 24.29
C HIS A 26 1.46 -22.24 22.90
N LYS A 27 0.78 -22.65 21.83
CA LYS A 27 1.24 -22.39 20.45
C LYS A 27 1.09 -20.92 20.08
N ASN A 28 2.15 -20.33 19.55
CA ASN A 28 2.16 -18.98 18.98
C ASN A 28 1.73 -19.04 17.50
N GLN A 29 0.74 -18.23 17.12
CA GLN A 29 0.16 -18.23 15.76
C GLN A 29 0.95 -17.39 14.75
N ASP A 30 1.85 -16.54 15.23
CA ASP A 30 2.61 -15.59 14.40
C ASP A 30 3.98 -16.14 14.01
N TYR A 31 4.60 -16.99 14.82
CA TYR A 31 6.00 -17.40 14.63
C TYR A 31 6.16 -18.91 14.58
N CYS A 32 7.09 -19.38 13.76
CA CYS A 32 7.43 -20.80 13.69
C CYS A 32 8.35 -21.25 14.83
N THR A 33 8.37 -22.55 15.11
CA THR A 33 9.25 -23.20 16.11
C THR A 33 10.74 -22.98 15.85
N TYR A 34 11.14 -22.71 14.61
CA TYR A 34 12.53 -22.39 14.28
C TYR A 34 12.93 -20.96 14.64
N CYS A 35 11.96 -20.03 14.71
CA CYS A 35 12.21 -18.63 15.03
C CYS A 35 11.94 -18.30 16.49
N TYR A 36 10.92 -18.92 17.09
CA TYR A 36 10.39 -18.53 18.40
C TYR A 36 9.99 -19.75 19.24
N GLU A 37 10.47 -19.80 20.48
CA GLU A 37 10.21 -20.89 21.42
C GLU A 37 10.32 -20.38 22.86
N GLU A 38 9.49 -20.94 23.74
CA GLU A 38 9.41 -20.62 25.17
C GLU A 38 9.25 -19.10 25.46
N GLY A 39 8.53 -18.39 24.60
CA GLY A 39 8.25 -16.96 24.78
C GLY A 39 9.39 -16.04 24.32
N SER A 40 10.36 -16.54 23.54
CA SER A 40 11.50 -15.75 23.06
C SER A 40 11.95 -16.13 21.65
N PHE A 41 12.55 -15.17 20.94
CA PHE A 41 13.21 -15.46 19.67
C PHE A 41 14.50 -16.24 19.94
N LYS A 42 14.71 -17.35 19.19
CA LYS A 42 15.93 -18.19 19.31
C LYS A 42 17.20 -17.44 18.95
N GLN A 43 17.09 -16.38 18.14
CA GLN A 43 18.21 -15.56 17.68
C GLN A 43 17.86 -14.07 17.87
N PRO A 44 17.85 -13.53 19.10
CA PRO A 44 17.28 -12.21 19.39
C PRO A 44 17.98 -11.07 18.65
N ASP A 45 19.29 -11.17 18.44
CA ASP A 45 20.11 -10.12 17.79
C ASP A 45 20.21 -10.27 16.26
N LEU A 46 19.48 -11.22 15.67
CA LEU A 46 19.49 -11.44 14.22
C LEU A 46 18.92 -10.20 13.50
N THR A 47 19.58 -9.75 12.43
CA THR A 47 19.08 -8.67 11.57
C THR A 47 18.20 -9.22 10.45
N VAL A 48 17.35 -8.38 9.84
CA VAL A 48 16.56 -8.77 8.67
C VAL A 48 17.45 -9.20 7.49
N GLU A 49 18.58 -8.53 7.28
CA GLU A 49 19.56 -8.91 6.25
C GLU A 49 20.16 -10.30 6.51
N ALA A 50 20.47 -10.61 7.77
CA ALA A 50 20.94 -11.93 8.15
C ALA A 50 19.84 -12.99 7.98
N MET A 51 18.57 -12.66 8.25
CA MET A 51 17.44 -13.55 7.96
C MET A 51 17.27 -13.81 6.45
N ILE A 52 17.40 -12.79 5.60
CA ILE A 52 17.40 -12.96 4.13
C ILE A 52 18.49 -13.98 3.74
N ASN A 53 19.70 -13.84 4.28
CA ASN A 53 20.81 -14.76 3.99
C ASN A 53 20.54 -16.20 4.46
N ILE A 54 19.77 -16.39 5.53
CA ILE A 54 19.34 -17.72 6.00
C ILE A 54 18.26 -18.31 5.07
N CYS A 55 17.30 -17.50 4.61
CA CYS A 55 16.17 -17.99 3.82
C CYS A 55 16.51 -18.26 2.34
N VAL A 56 17.43 -17.49 1.74
CA VAL A 56 17.79 -17.62 0.31
C VAL A 56 18.21 -19.05 -0.09
N PRO A 57 19.10 -19.75 0.64
CA PRO A 57 19.47 -21.13 0.31
C PRO A 57 18.29 -22.10 0.28
N HIS A 58 17.33 -21.96 1.20
CA HIS A 58 16.15 -22.84 1.26
C HIS A 58 15.24 -22.65 0.05
N LEU A 59 14.96 -21.41 -0.35
CA LEU A 59 14.17 -21.15 -1.57
C LEU A 59 14.87 -21.65 -2.83
N LYS A 60 16.21 -21.59 -2.85
CA LYS A 60 17.02 -22.13 -3.94
C LYS A 60 16.92 -23.64 -4.04
N GLU A 61 16.92 -24.35 -2.90
CA GLU A 61 16.69 -25.79 -2.85
C GLU A 61 15.29 -26.16 -3.35
N ASP A 62 14.29 -25.29 -3.11
CA ASP A 62 12.92 -25.43 -3.60
C ASP A 62 12.74 -25.00 -5.08
N GLY A 63 13.83 -24.64 -5.77
CA GLY A 63 13.85 -24.38 -7.22
C GLY A 63 13.79 -22.91 -7.63
N MET A 64 13.80 -21.97 -6.69
CA MET A 64 13.84 -20.52 -6.98
C MET A 64 15.28 -20.06 -7.30
N PRO A 65 15.52 -19.33 -8.41
CA PRO A 65 16.82 -18.72 -8.66
C PRO A 65 17.27 -17.81 -7.49
N GLU A 66 18.56 -17.87 -7.15
CA GLU A 66 19.10 -17.20 -5.95
C GLU A 66 18.91 -15.67 -5.96
N ASN A 67 19.06 -15.04 -7.12
CA ASN A 67 18.83 -13.62 -7.32
C ASN A 67 17.37 -13.22 -7.13
N GLU A 68 16.44 -14.06 -7.62
CA GLU A 68 15.00 -13.87 -7.48
C GLU A 68 14.57 -14.06 -6.02
N ALA A 69 15.05 -15.11 -5.35
CA ALA A 69 14.83 -15.36 -3.93
C ALA A 69 15.32 -14.18 -3.07
N ARG A 70 16.51 -13.66 -3.36
CA ARG A 70 17.07 -12.51 -2.65
C ARG A 70 16.24 -11.25 -2.89
N HIS A 71 15.83 -10.99 -4.12
CA HIS A 71 15.01 -9.83 -4.44
C HIS A 71 13.66 -9.90 -3.70
N MET A 72 12.96 -11.03 -3.82
CA MET A 72 11.67 -11.26 -3.14
C MET A 72 11.79 -11.08 -1.63
N LEU A 73 12.78 -11.70 -0.99
CA LEU A 73 12.95 -11.63 0.46
C LEU A 73 13.37 -10.24 0.95
N THR A 74 14.14 -9.49 0.15
CA THR A 74 14.51 -8.11 0.46
C THR A 74 13.30 -7.18 0.47
N SER A 75 12.32 -7.43 -0.39
CA SER A 75 11.05 -6.70 -0.38
C SER A 75 10.08 -7.19 0.69
N PHE A 76 10.06 -8.50 0.98
CA PHE A 76 9.05 -9.11 1.84
C PHE A 76 9.41 -9.06 3.33
N LEU A 77 10.59 -9.54 3.72
CA LEU A 77 10.93 -9.73 5.14
C LEU A 77 10.89 -8.45 5.97
N PRO A 78 11.38 -7.28 5.52
CA PRO A 78 11.32 -6.05 6.31
C PRO A 78 9.92 -5.63 6.78
N ASN A 79 8.86 -6.13 6.14
CA ASN A 79 7.47 -5.82 6.46
C ASN A 79 6.84 -6.74 7.52
N LEU A 80 7.51 -7.83 7.91
CA LEU A 80 6.98 -8.77 8.91
C LEU A 80 7.04 -8.20 10.33
N LYS A 81 6.15 -8.66 11.23
CA LYS A 81 6.03 -8.14 12.62
C LYS A 81 7.35 -8.03 13.37
N ARG A 82 8.27 -8.98 13.19
CA ARG A 82 9.58 -8.96 13.87
C ARG A 82 10.50 -7.84 13.38
N TRP A 83 10.42 -7.50 12.10
CA TRP A 83 11.40 -6.66 11.42
C TRP A 83 10.94 -5.24 11.14
N ARG A 84 9.61 -5.05 11.03
CA ARG A 84 9.03 -3.75 10.76
C ARG A 84 9.47 -2.75 11.83
N LYS A 85 9.96 -1.59 11.40
CA LYS A 85 10.45 -0.54 12.30
C LYS A 85 9.32 0.20 13.04
N GLN A 86 8.09 0.04 12.59
CA GLN A 86 6.90 0.61 13.23
C GLN A 86 5.69 -0.32 13.08
N GLU A 87 4.80 -0.28 14.07
CA GLU A 87 3.52 -0.98 13.97
C GLU A 87 2.65 -0.34 12.90
N TRP A 88 2.22 -1.14 11.94
CA TRP A 88 1.17 -0.77 11.01
C TRP A 88 -0.14 -0.62 11.80
N SER A 89 -0.83 0.50 11.64
CA SER A 89 -2.19 0.63 12.15
C SER A 89 -3.10 -0.19 11.24
N GLU A 90 -3.88 -1.10 11.80
CA GLU A 90 -4.89 -1.84 11.03
C GLU A 90 -5.77 -0.86 10.24
N PRO A 91 -6.02 -1.12 8.95
CA PRO A 91 -6.84 -0.22 8.14
C PRO A 91 -8.25 -0.13 8.70
N LYS A 92 -8.82 1.07 8.65
CA LYS A 92 -10.19 1.31 9.13
C LYS A 92 -11.16 1.09 7.99
N ILE A 93 -12.29 0.45 8.29
CA ILE A 93 -13.40 0.38 7.33
C ILE A 93 -14.24 1.65 7.46
N ILE A 94 -14.38 2.40 6.36
CA ILE A 94 -15.23 3.59 6.27
C ILE A 94 -16.23 3.39 5.13
N LYS A 95 -17.46 3.90 5.31
CA LYS A 95 -18.43 4.04 4.21
C LYS A 95 -18.37 5.46 3.69
N ARG A 96 -18.29 5.63 2.37
CA ARG A 96 -18.48 6.93 1.73
C ARG A 96 -19.63 6.85 0.75
N GLU A 97 -20.43 7.91 0.72
CA GLU A 97 -21.42 8.14 -0.33
C GLU A 97 -20.73 8.50 -1.64
N GLU A 98 -21.50 8.53 -2.73
CA GLU A 98 -21.01 8.98 -4.03
C GLU A 98 -20.47 10.42 -3.96
N PHE A 99 -19.36 10.66 -4.65
CA PHE A 99 -18.73 11.98 -4.74
C PHE A 99 -18.05 12.17 -6.09
N GLN A 100 -17.67 13.41 -6.39
CA GLN A 100 -17.03 13.79 -7.65
C GLN A 100 -15.65 14.37 -7.41
N ILE A 101 -14.69 13.97 -8.24
CA ILE A 101 -13.36 14.59 -8.33
C ILE A 101 -13.26 15.30 -9.67
N ILE A 102 -12.83 16.56 -9.64
CA ILE A 102 -12.58 17.38 -10.82
C ILE A 102 -11.10 17.70 -10.91
N GLY A 103 -10.49 17.53 -12.09
CA GLY A 103 -9.06 17.80 -12.28
C GLY A 103 -8.50 17.33 -13.62
N ILE A 104 -7.24 16.89 -13.64
CA ILE A 104 -6.56 16.39 -14.85
C ILE A 104 -6.26 14.91 -14.72
N SER A 105 -6.26 14.18 -15.85
CA SER A 105 -6.13 12.72 -15.84
C SER A 105 -5.21 12.22 -16.93
N THR A 106 -4.56 11.09 -16.68
CA THR A 106 -3.84 10.31 -17.69
C THR A 106 -4.08 8.82 -17.49
N GLU A 107 -3.87 8.03 -18.54
CA GLU A 107 -3.95 6.57 -18.48
C GLU A 107 -2.54 5.97 -18.35
N THR A 108 -2.37 5.02 -17.45
CA THR A 108 -1.11 4.32 -17.21
C THR A 108 -1.34 2.91 -16.64
N SER A 109 -0.27 2.24 -16.23
CA SER A 109 -0.31 0.95 -15.54
C SER A 109 0.84 0.83 -14.55
N ASN A 110 0.73 -0.09 -13.58
CA ASN A 110 1.81 -0.34 -12.62
C ASN A 110 3.13 -0.72 -13.31
N ALA A 111 3.05 -1.51 -14.40
CA ALA A 111 4.21 -1.87 -15.18
C ALA A 111 4.89 -0.65 -15.83
N ASN A 112 4.11 0.31 -16.33
CA ASN A 112 4.65 1.53 -16.93
C ASN A 112 5.29 2.46 -15.88
N GLU A 113 4.67 2.59 -14.71
CA GLU A 113 5.16 3.45 -13.61
C GLU A 113 6.47 2.97 -12.97
N MET A 114 6.88 1.72 -13.23
CA MET A 114 8.18 1.20 -12.83
C MET A 114 9.30 1.47 -13.85
N THR A 115 9.02 2.18 -14.93
CA THR A 115 9.98 2.47 -16.01
C THR A 115 10.27 3.96 -16.13
N ALA A 116 11.22 4.31 -17.01
CA ALA A 116 11.47 5.72 -17.38
C ALA A 116 10.28 6.39 -18.11
N GLN A 117 9.24 5.65 -18.46
CA GLN A 117 8.02 6.13 -19.13
C GLN A 117 6.86 6.38 -18.16
N ALA A 118 7.13 6.36 -16.85
CA ALA A 118 6.18 6.69 -15.79
C ALA A 118 5.51 8.04 -16.05
N LYS A 119 4.18 8.09 -15.88
CA LYS A 119 3.34 9.25 -16.20
C LYS A 119 2.88 10.01 -14.95
N ILE A 120 2.81 9.35 -13.79
CA ILE A 120 2.32 9.98 -12.55
C ILE A 120 3.20 11.19 -12.14
N PRO A 121 4.55 11.14 -12.19
CA PRO A 121 5.36 12.29 -11.82
C PRO A 121 5.12 13.51 -12.71
N GLN A 122 4.93 13.30 -14.02
CA GLN A 122 4.61 14.38 -14.95
C GLN A 122 3.21 14.93 -14.70
N LEU A 123 2.22 14.07 -14.42
CA LEU A 123 0.87 14.52 -14.08
C LEU A 123 0.87 15.44 -12.84
N TRP A 124 1.65 15.12 -11.80
CA TRP A 124 1.82 15.98 -10.65
C TRP A 124 2.48 17.31 -10.99
N HIS A 125 3.50 17.30 -11.86
CA HIS A 125 4.12 18.53 -12.35
C HIS A 125 3.10 19.43 -13.04
N ASP A 126 2.35 18.87 -14.00
CA ASP A 126 1.34 19.58 -14.78
C ASP A 126 0.22 20.13 -13.88
N PHE A 127 -0.21 19.37 -12.87
CA PHE A 127 -1.25 19.76 -11.92
C PHE A 127 -0.88 21.02 -11.13
N TYR A 128 0.37 21.12 -10.67
CA TYR A 128 0.86 22.29 -9.95
C TYR A 128 1.23 23.45 -10.89
N GLU A 129 1.85 23.17 -12.04
CA GLU A 129 2.22 24.21 -13.01
C GLU A 129 0.98 24.96 -13.52
N GLN A 130 -0.11 24.24 -13.77
CA GLN A 130 -1.38 24.81 -14.22
C GLN A 130 -2.22 25.43 -13.08
N ASN A 131 -1.78 25.33 -11.82
CA ASN A 131 -2.51 25.81 -10.63
C ASN A 131 -3.97 25.30 -10.60
N ILE A 132 -4.18 24.01 -10.88
CA ILE A 132 -5.53 23.42 -11.02
C ILE A 132 -6.36 23.61 -9.74
N VAL A 133 -5.75 23.52 -8.56
CA VAL A 133 -6.41 23.74 -7.27
C VAL A 133 -7.07 25.12 -7.20
N ASP A 134 -6.32 26.17 -7.56
CA ASP A 134 -6.78 27.56 -7.51
C ASP A 134 -7.88 27.85 -8.55
N GLN A 135 -7.91 27.10 -9.66
CA GLN A 135 -8.96 27.21 -10.67
C GLN A 135 -10.29 26.63 -10.17
N LEU A 136 -10.22 25.55 -9.39
CA LEU A 136 -11.39 24.79 -8.96
C LEU A 136 -11.99 25.26 -7.64
N SER A 137 -11.24 26.03 -6.84
CA SER A 137 -11.74 26.48 -5.55
C SER A 137 -11.11 27.76 -5.03
N LYS A 138 -11.88 28.45 -4.18
CA LYS A 138 -11.45 29.64 -3.43
C LYS A 138 -11.40 29.39 -1.92
N LEU A 139 -11.39 28.13 -1.48
CA LEU A 139 -11.46 27.76 -0.07
C LEU A 139 -10.07 27.43 0.49
N ASP A 140 -9.80 27.92 1.70
CA ASP A 140 -8.48 27.87 2.35
C ASP A 140 -8.02 26.47 2.83
N ASN A 141 -8.84 25.41 2.68
CA ASN A 141 -8.52 24.09 3.21
C ASN A 141 -8.99 22.97 2.27
N GLN A 142 -8.23 22.72 1.20
CA GLN A 142 -8.58 21.70 0.22
C GLN A 142 -7.65 20.51 0.24
N SER A 143 -8.24 19.34 0.43
CA SER A 143 -7.58 18.08 0.19
C SER A 143 -7.48 17.86 -1.32
N VAL A 144 -6.28 17.47 -1.76
CA VAL A 144 -6.02 17.00 -3.12
C VAL A 144 -6.20 15.50 -3.16
N TYR A 145 -6.72 15.00 -4.27
CA TYR A 145 -6.98 13.58 -4.49
C TYR A 145 -6.11 13.05 -5.63
N GLY A 146 -5.51 11.88 -5.42
CA GLY A 146 -4.93 11.03 -6.47
C GLY A 146 -5.85 9.84 -6.70
N LEU A 147 -6.81 9.96 -7.63
CA LEU A 147 -7.83 8.94 -7.91
C LEU A 147 -7.34 7.96 -8.97
N TYR A 148 -7.29 6.69 -8.60
CA TYR A 148 -7.12 5.55 -9.49
C TYR A 148 -8.50 4.97 -9.84
N SER A 149 -8.86 4.99 -11.12
CA SER A 149 -10.19 4.62 -11.61
C SER A 149 -10.12 4.01 -13.00
N ASP A 150 -11.26 3.59 -13.55
CA ASP A 150 -11.36 2.99 -14.89
C ASP A 150 -10.36 1.84 -15.10
N TYR A 151 -10.23 0.99 -14.08
CA TYR A 151 -9.40 -0.21 -14.16
C TYR A 151 -9.91 -1.12 -15.26
N GLU A 152 -9.02 -1.52 -16.17
CA GLU A 152 -9.35 -2.46 -17.24
C GLU A 152 -9.68 -3.85 -16.68
N THR A 153 -8.92 -4.29 -15.67
CA THR A 153 -9.04 -5.61 -15.06
C THR A 153 -8.82 -5.56 -13.55
N ASP A 154 -7.56 -5.68 -13.13
CA ASP A 154 -7.13 -5.72 -11.73
C ASP A 154 -5.88 -4.84 -11.53
N VAL A 155 -5.03 -5.18 -10.55
CA VAL A 155 -3.77 -4.50 -10.29
C VAL A 155 -2.79 -4.53 -11.48
N ASN A 156 -2.93 -5.44 -12.43
CA ASN A 156 -2.05 -5.55 -13.60
C ASN A 156 -2.58 -4.83 -14.84
N GLY A 157 -3.86 -4.40 -14.83
CA GLY A 157 -4.48 -3.71 -15.95
C GLY A 157 -4.08 -2.25 -16.07
N ASN A 158 -4.43 -1.63 -17.19
CA ASN A 158 -4.41 -0.19 -17.30
C ASN A 158 -5.44 0.43 -16.36
N TYR A 159 -5.15 1.65 -15.89
CA TYR A 159 -6.04 2.47 -15.11
C TYR A 159 -5.85 3.95 -15.46
N SER A 160 -6.87 4.75 -15.17
CA SER A 160 -6.79 6.20 -15.17
C SER A 160 -6.34 6.69 -13.80
N ILE A 161 -5.36 7.58 -13.77
CA ILE A 161 -4.99 8.37 -12.58
C ILE A 161 -5.42 9.82 -12.80
N THR A 162 -6.27 10.33 -11.91
CA THR A 162 -6.80 11.69 -11.92
C THR A 162 -6.32 12.45 -10.69
N LEU A 163 -5.63 13.57 -10.89
CA LEU A 163 -5.30 14.52 -9.83
C LEU A 163 -6.34 15.63 -9.81
N GLY A 164 -6.95 15.85 -8.66
CA GLY A 164 -8.07 16.78 -8.57
C GLY A 164 -8.51 17.11 -7.15
N VAL A 165 -9.63 17.83 -7.06
CA VAL A 165 -10.29 18.17 -5.80
C VAL A 165 -11.73 17.67 -5.81
N GLU A 166 -12.26 17.39 -4.63
CA GLU A 166 -13.67 17.04 -4.47
C GLU A 166 -14.53 18.31 -4.62
N ALA A 167 -15.43 18.33 -5.60
CA ALA A 167 -16.30 19.46 -5.88
C ALA A 167 -17.58 19.02 -6.59
N SER A 168 -18.68 19.72 -6.32
CA SER A 168 -19.97 19.54 -7.03
C SER A 168 -20.11 20.57 -8.14
N LEU A 169 -20.62 20.15 -9.30
CA LEU A 169 -20.75 21.00 -10.49
C LEU A 169 -21.55 22.30 -10.26
N ASN A 170 -20.87 23.43 -10.47
CA ASN A 170 -21.40 24.67 -11.09
C ASN A 170 -20.38 25.32 -12.06
N THR A 171 -19.18 24.74 -12.20
CA THR A 171 -18.05 25.31 -12.93
C THR A 171 -17.54 24.32 -13.97
N ALA A 172 -18.15 24.33 -15.15
CA ALA A 172 -17.59 23.66 -16.32
C ALA A 172 -16.38 24.47 -16.82
N HIS A 173 -15.18 24.09 -16.40
CA HIS A 173 -13.95 24.46 -17.09
C HIS A 173 -13.76 23.45 -18.24
N SER A 174 -13.59 23.92 -19.46
CA SER A 174 -13.63 23.09 -20.67
C SER A 174 -12.54 22.02 -20.74
N ASP A 175 -11.47 22.18 -19.96
CA ASP A 175 -10.24 21.40 -20.10
C ASP A 175 -10.04 20.40 -18.94
N LEU A 176 -10.96 20.34 -17.98
CA LEU A 176 -10.89 19.47 -16.81
C LEU A 176 -11.81 18.27 -16.95
N VAL A 177 -11.38 17.12 -16.44
CA VAL A 177 -12.18 15.91 -16.36
C VAL A 177 -12.97 15.86 -15.06
N ILE A 178 -14.14 15.24 -15.10
CA ILE A 178 -14.99 14.98 -13.95
C ILE A 178 -15.10 13.47 -13.80
N LYS A 179 -14.69 12.94 -12.65
CA LYS A 179 -14.83 11.53 -12.28
C LYS A 179 -15.88 11.41 -11.18
N THR A 180 -16.87 10.56 -11.39
CA THR A 180 -17.87 10.23 -10.37
C THR A 180 -17.50 8.90 -9.75
N ILE A 181 -17.32 8.88 -8.43
CA ILE A 181 -16.89 7.71 -7.67
C ILE A 181 -18.14 7.19 -6.94
N PRO A 182 -18.57 5.94 -7.18
CA PRO A 182 -19.79 5.42 -6.58
C PRO A 182 -19.64 5.26 -5.06
N ALA A 183 -20.78 5.26 -4.35
CA ALA A 183 -20.80 4.94 -2.93
C ALA A 183 -20.21 3.55 -2.68
N ALA A 184 -19.27 3.44 -1.74
CA ALA A 184 -18.56 2.20 -1.45
C ALA A 184 -18.08 2.13 0.01
N LYS A 185 -17.70 0.91 0.41
CA LYS A 185 -16.88 0.71 1.61
C LYS A 185 -15.40 0.80 1.21
N TYR A 186 -14.62 1.40 2.08
CA TYR A 186 -13.19 1.60 1.89
C TYR A 186 -12.43 1.01 3.06
N LEU A 187 -11.33 0.32 2.78
CA LEU A 187 -10.23 0.20 3.72
C LEU A 187 -9.38 1.46 3.62
N VAL A 188 -9.18 2.12 4.75
CA VAL A 188 -8.40 3.36 4.84
C VAL A 188 -7.08 3.04 5.51
N PHE A 189 -6.02 3.19 4.74
CA PHE A 189 -4.64 3.05 5.17
C PHE A 189 -4.06 4.43 5.41
N THR A 190 -3.67 4.72 6.66
CA THR A 190 -2.99 5.98 6.99
C THR A 190 -1.49 5.71 6.99
N SER A 191 -0.73 6.44 6.19
CA SER A 191 0.72 6.30 6.15
C SER A 191 1.36 6.70 7.49
N GLN A 192 2.61 6.31 7.66
CA GLN A 192 3.46 6.98 8.64
C GLN A 192 3.73 8.43 8.19
N LYS A 193 4.32 9.24 9.08
CA LYS A 193 4.87 10.53 8.68
C LYS A 193 6.19 10.30 7.95
N GLY A 194 6.35 10.92 6.80
CA GLY A 194 7.58 10.77 6.02
C GLY A 194 7.69 11.78 4.89
N LYS A 195 8.76 11.63 4.12
CA LYS A 195 9.09 12.53 3.03
C LYS A 195 8.29 12.20 1.77
N MET A 196 7.77 13.20 1.08
CA MET A 196 7.14 13.05 -0.23
C MET A 196 8.19 12.95 -1.36
N PRO A 197 7.95 12.14 -2.41
CA PRO A 197 6.84 11.18 -2.57
C PRO A 197 7.12 9.80 -1.93
N GLU A 198 8.30 9.61 -1.31
CA GLU A 198 8.79 8.33 -0.78
C GLU A 198 7.77 7.63 0.14
N ILE A 199 7.11 8.40 1.01
CA ILE A 199 6.11 7.87 1.96
C ILE A 199 4.87 7.29 1.27
N VAL A 200 4.45 7.86 0.14
CA VAL A 200 3.28 7.38 -0.63
C VAL A 200 3.64 6.04 -1.29
N ILE A 201 4.83 5.97 -1.90
CA ILE A 201 5.32 4.74 -2.55
C ILE A 201 5.43 3.61 -1.52
N GLN A 202 6.01 3.90 -0.35
CA GLN A 202 6.10 2.94 0.74
C GLN A 202 4.71 2.45 1.18
N THR A 203 3.76 3.38 1.36
CA THR A 203 2.39 3.05 1.77
C THR A 203 1.72 2.11 0.78
N TRP A 204 1.89 2.32 -0.53
CA TRP A 204 1.37 1.40 -1.55
C TRP A 204 2.00 0.01 -1.51
N GLN A 205 3.31 -0.08 -1.29
CA GLN A 205 3.99 -1.38 -1.13
C GLN A 205 3.44 -2.15 0.09
N GLU A 206 3.18 -1.45 1.19
CA GLU A 206 2.59 -2.01 2.40
C GLU A 206 1.14 -2.45 2.17
N ILE A 207 0.34 -1.67 1.43
CA ILE A 207 -1.02 -2.05 1.00
C ILE A 207 -1.00 -3.32 0.16
N TRP A 208 -0.11 -3.42 -0.83
CA TRP A 208 0.02 -4.63 -1.65
C TRP A 208 0.41 -5.85 -0.82
N ALA A 209 1.35 -5.70 0.12
CA ALA A 209 1.73 -6.76 1.04
C ALA A 209 0.57 -7.18 1.97
N TRP A 210 -0.24 -6.22 2.43
CA TRP A 210 -1.43 -6.51 3.24
C TRP A 210 -2.48 -7.31 2.45
N PHE A 211 -2.80 -6.88 1.22
CA PHE A 211 -3.78 -7.58 0.38
C PHE A 211 -3.29 -8.97 -0.06
N ALA A 212 -1.99 -9.17 -0.26
CA ALA A 212 -1.43 -10.49 -0.56
C ALA A 212 -1.67 -11.52 0.56
N ASN A 213 -1.96 -11.07 1.79
CA ASN A 213 -2.22 -11.91 2.96
C ASN A 213 -3.65 -11.77 3.51
N SER A 214 -4.56 -11.15 2.75
CA SER A 214 -5.93 -10.85 3.17
C SER A 214 -6.95 -11.60 2.34
N GLU A 215 -8.10 -11.93 2.92
CA GLU A 215 -9.27 -12.45 2.20
C GLU A 215 -10.18 -11.31 1.66
N VAL A 216 -9.82 -10.05 1.92
CA VAL A 216 -10.63 -8.90 1.48
C VAL A 216 -10.42 -8.64 -0.01
N GLU A 217 -11.52 -8.62 -0.76
CA GLU A 217 -11.51 -8.35 -2.18
C GLU A 217 -11.74 -6.86 -2.49
N ARG A 218 -10.89 -6.33 -3.39
CA ARG A 218 -11.07 -4.99 -3.98
C ARG A 218 -12.20 -5.00 -4.99
N THR A 219 -12.89 -3.88 -5.12
CA THR A 219 -13.92 -3.67 -6.15
C THR A 219 -13.37 -3.10 -7.44
N TYR A 220 -12.21 -2.42 -7.37
CA TYR A 220 -11.62 -1.67 -8.49
C TYR A 220 -12.56 -0.61 -9.07
N THR A 221 -13.53 -0.09 -8.29
CA THR A 221 -14.45 0.96 -8.73
C THR A 221 -13.90 2.38 -8.56
N GLY A 222 -12.83 2.53 -7.77
CA GLY A 222 -12.19 3.81 -7.52
C GLY A 222 -11.44 3.79 -6.20
N ASP A 223 -10.12 3.75 -6.27
CA ASP A 223 -9.22 3.87 -5.12
C ASP A 223 -8.57 5.25 -5.16
N PHE A 224 -8.27 5.85 -4.01
CA PHE A 224 -7.69 7.20 -4.03
C PHE A 224 -6.73 7.48 -2.88
N GLU A 225 -5.71 8.28 -3.20
CA GLU A 225 -4.87 8.98 -2.23
C GLU A 225 -5.57 10.28 -1.82
N LEU A 226 -5.54 10.60 -0.53
CA LEU A 226 -6.04 11.84 0.05
C LEU A 226 -4.88 12.61 0.68
N TYR A 227 -4.59 13.78 0.12
CA TYR A 227 -3.57 14.71 0.56
C TYR A 227 -4.22 15.92 1.22
N ASP A 228 -4.34 15.92 2.54
CA ASP A 228 -4.94 17.01 3.32
C ASP A 228 -3.87 17.91 3.97
N GLU A 229 -4.26 18.70 4.97
CA GLU A 229 -3.34 19.61 5.66
C GLU A 229 -2.12 18.92 6.29
N ARG A 230 -2.19 17.60 6.55
CA ARG A 230 -1.08 16.81 7.06
C ARG A 230 0.04 16.65 6.03
N CYS A 231 -0.22 16.94 4.75
CA CYS A 231 0.78 16.94 3.69
C CYS A 231 1.47 18.31 3.47
N ALA A 232 1.09 19.36 4.21
CA ALA A 232 1.63 20.70 4.03
C ALA A 232 3.16 20.80 4.23
N ASN A 233 3.72 19.97 5.12
CA ASN A 233 5.18 19.81 5.25
C ASN A 233 5.62 18.55 4.47
N PRO A 234 6.26 18.68 3.29
CA PRO A 234 6.65 17.53 2.48
C PRO A 234 7.76 16.68 3.09
N GLN A 235 8.41 17.09 4.19
CA GLN A 235 9.39 16.27 4.91
C GLN A 235 8.76 15.37 5.99
N GLU A 236 7.54 15.70 6.44
CA GLU A 236 6.83 14.99 7.50
C GLU A 236 5.36 14.76 7.13
N ALA A 237 5.10 14.55 5.84
CA ALA A 237 3.77 14.38 5.29
C ALA A 237 3.16 13.06 5.74
N GLN A 238 1.84 13.06 5.92
CA GLN A 238 1.05 11.85 6.17
C GLN A 238 -0.12 11.82 5.19
N VAL A 239 -0.23 10.74 4.41
CA VAL A 239 -1.27 10.55 3.40
C VAL A 239 -2.25 9.46 3.87
N GLU A 240 -3.50 9.54 3.41
CA GLU A 240 -4.42 8.41 3.51
C GLU A 240 -4.66 7.80 2.13
N VAL A 241 -4.72 6.48 2.07
CA VAL A 241 -5.07 5.73 0.86
C VAL A 241 -6.34 4.95 1.13
N TYR A 242 -7.35 5.19 0.31
CA TYR A 242 -8.67 4.60 0.38
C TYR A 242 -8.78 3.54 -0.71
N ILE A 243 -8.96 2.29 -0.31
CA ILE A 243 -9.11 1.16 -1.22
C ILE A 243 -10.56 0.64 -1.15
N ALA A 244 -11.28 0.69 -2.26
CA ALA A 244 -12.67 0.27 -2.34
C ALA A 244 -12.79 -1.26 -2.26
N ILE A 245 -13.65 -1.77 -1.38
CA ILE A 245 -13.79 -3.20 -1.05
C ILE A 245 -15.23 -3.71 -1.16
N LYS A 246 -15.38 -5.01 -1.37
CA LYS A 246 -16.69 -5.70 -1.49
C LYS A 246 -17.44 -5.81 -0.16
#